data_AF-A0A6C0BAT5-F1
#
_entry.id   AF-A0A6C0BAT5-F1
#
_cell.length_a   1.000
_cell.length_b   1.000
_cell.length_c   1.000
_cell.angle_alpha   90.00
_cell.angle_beta   90.00
_cell.angle_gamma   90.00
#
_symmetry.space_group_name_H-M   'P 1'
#
loop_
_entity.id
_entity.type
_entity.pdbx_description
1 polymer ?
#
loop_
_entity_poly.entity_id
_entity_poly.type
_entity_poly.pdbx_seq_one_letter_code
_entity_poly.pdbx_strand_id
1 'polypeptide(L)'
;MSIYKTQLDTLKDSFSSALENFYNTFIIHHTNPDSVEYSQIYSQEKGQLSAIHGSLFTLQNSIQQSTDSLNKQISLLDERVKIEKDKNENLHKRVRDKKGAALGSIEMIIESQESYDYQHLKNVTLFVGDIILLYFIYSIAFAKKN
;
A
#
# COMPACT_ATOMS: atom_id res chain seq x y z
N MET A 1 19.52 -13.06 -4.17
CA MET A 1 19.14 -14.41 -4.63
C MET A 1 20.30 -15.18 -5.27
N SER A 2 21.32 -14.51 -5.83
CA SER A 2 22.52 -15.16 -6.39
C SER A 2 23.40 -15.85 -5.34
N ILE A 3 23.59 -15.26 -4.16
CA ILE A 3 24.51 -15.77 -3.13
C ILE A 3 24.14 -17.17 -2.62
N TYR A 4 22.87 -17.40 -2.24
CA TYR A 4 22.45 -18.73 -1.75
C TYR A 4 22.53 -19.79 -2.82
N LYS A 5 22.24 -19.43 -4.09
CA LYS A 5 22.39 -20.35 -5.22
C LYS A 5 23.87 -20.71 -5.41
N THR A 6 24.76 -19.73 -5.43
CA THR A 6 26.20 -19.97 -5.54
C THR A 6 26.74 -20.82 -4.39
N GLN A 7 26.30 -20.57 -3.15
CA GLN A 7 26.69 -21.38 -1.99
C GLN A 7 26.18 -22.81 -2.09
N LEU A 8 24.94 -23.00 -2.56
CA LEU A 8 24.36 -24.32 -2.77
C LEU A 8 25.07 -25.09 -3.88
N ASP A 9 25.36 -24.43 -5.01
CA ASP A 9 26.08 -25.03 -6.13
C ASP A 9 27.50 -25.44 -5.69
N THR A 10 28.19 -24.59 -4.93
CA THR A 10 29.52 -24.90 -4.37
C THR A 10 29.47 -26.11 -3.43
N LEU A 11 28.46 -26.17 -2.54
CA LEU A 11 28.27 -27.30 -1.64
C LEU A 11 27.93 -28.60 -2.38
N LYS A 12 27.15 -28.52 -3.46
CA LYS A 12 26.80 -29.66 -4.30
C LYS A 12 28.04 -30.24 -5.01
N ASP A 13 28.88 -29.38 -5.56
CA ASP A 13 30.10 -29.81 -6.24
C ASP A 13 31.08 -30.43 -5.22
N SER A 14 31.23 -29.79 -4.05
CA SER A 14 32.07 -30.30 -2.96
C SER A 14 31.56 -31.63 -2.40
N PHE A 15 30.24 -31.79 -2.27
CA PHE A 15 29.61 -33.03 -1.83
C PHE A 15 29.86 -34.18 -2.81
N SER A 16 29.74 -33.91 -4.11
CA SER A 16 29.93 -34.94 -5.14
C SER A 16 31.37 -35.47 -5.11
N SER A 17 32.36 -34.58 -5.02
CA SER A 17 33.77 -34.98 -4.90
C SER A 17 34.08 -35.68 -3.58
N ALA A 18 33.58 -35.16 -2.45
CA ALA A 18 33.80 -35.77 -1.13
C ALA A 18 33.15 -37.16 -1.01
N LEU A 19 32.00 -37.37 -1.65
CA LEU A 19 31.32 -38.67 -1.65
C LEU A 19 32.11 -39.72 -2.44
N GLU A 20 32.65 -39.35 -3.59
CA GLU A 20 33.50 -40.23 -4.40
C GLU A 20 34.78 -40.62 -3.65
N ASN A 21 35.47 -39.64 -3.05
CA ASN A 21 36.66 -39.87 -2.25
C ASN A 21 36.37 -40.75 -1.02
N PHE A 22 35.27 -40.47 -0.32
CA PHE A 22 34.83 -41.29 0.81
C PHE A 22 34.55 -42.73 0.39
N TYR A 23 33.86 -42.95 -0.73
CA TYR A 23 33.56 -44.29 -1.23
C TYR A 23 34.84 -45.09 -1.54
N ASN A 24 35.78 -44.48 -2.26
CA ASN A 24 37.06 -45.12 -2.59
C ASN A 24 37.86 -45.44 -1.32
N THR A 25 37.93 -44.50 -0.39
CA THR A 25 38.68 -44.67 0.86
C THR A 25 38.02 -45.70 1.79
N PHE A 26 36.68 -45.78 1.79
CA PHE A 26 35.93 -46.79 2.52
C PHE A 26 36.29 -48.20 2.04
N ILE A 27 36.33 -48.43 0.72
CA ILE A 27 36.74 -49.73 0.15
C ILE A 27 38.18 -50.05 0.58
N ILE A 28 39.12 -49.12 0.40
CA ILE A 28 40.55 -49.33 0.70
C ILE A 28 40.75 -49.67 2.17
N HIS A 29 40.12 -48.90 3.08
CA HIS A 29 40.16 -49.16 4.51
C HIS A 29 39.56 -50.52 4.87
N HIS A 30 38.43 -50.89 4.25
CA HIS A 30 37.79 -52.17 4.52
C HIS A 30 38.62 -53.36 4.01
N THR A 31 39.33 -53.20 2.89
CA THR A 31 40.24 -54.23 2.35
C THR A 31 41.58 -54.32 3.10
N ASN A 32 41.97 -53.26 3.82
CA ASN A 32 43.24 -53.17 4.55
C ASN A 32 43.00 -52.67 6.00
N PRO A 33 42.29 -53.44 6.83
CA PRO A 33 41.81 -52.99 8.14
C PRO A 33 42.93 -52.73 9.16
N ASP A 34 44.10 -53.36 9.00
CA ASP A 34 45.23 -53.21 9.91
C ASP A 34 46.11 -51.98 9.58
N SER A 35 45.83 -51.29 8.48
CA SER A 35 46.58 -50.11 8.07
C SER A 35 46.08 -48.86 8.78
N VAL A 36 46.92 -48.33 9.67
CA VAL A 36 46.68 -47.06 10.39
C VAL A 36 46.51 -45.90 9.40
N GLU A 37 47.29 -45.88 8.31
CA GLU A 37 47.23 -44.83 7.30
C GLU A 37 45.86 -44.77 6.62
N TYR A 38 45.34 -45.92 6.15
CA TYR A 38 44.03 -45.95 5.51
C TYR A 38 42.88 -45.64 6.48
N SER A 39 43.05 -45.94 7.76
CA SER A 39 42.08 -45.56 8.80
C SER A 39 42.05 -44.04 9.02
N GLN A 40 43.21 -43.39 9.01
CA GLN A 40 43.31 -41.94 9.10
C GLN A 40 42.68 -41.23 7.90
N ILE A 41 42.99 -41.69 6.67
CA ILE A 41 42.40 -41.12 5.45
C ILE A 41 40.88 -41.30 5.46
N TYR A 42 40.37 -42.48 5.82
CA TYR A 42 38.92 -42.71 5.93
C TYR A 42 38.25 -41.77 6.94
N SER A 43 38.86 -41.58 8.11
CA SER A 43 38.37 -40.66 9.14
C SER A 43 38.33 -39.21 8.64
N GLN A 44 39.35 -38.80 7.89
CA GLN A 44 39.43 -37.47 7.29
C GLN A 44 38.31 -37.24 6.26
N GLU A 45 38.10 -38.17 5.33
CA GLU A 45 37.04 -38.07 4.31
C GLU A 45 35.64 -38.10 4.94
N LYS A 46 35.44 -38.92 5.98
CA LYS A 46 34.20 -38.91 6.78
C LYS A 46 33.98 -37.55 7.47
N GLY A 47 35.05 -36.93 7.95
CA GLY A 47 35.03 -35.59 8.52
C GLY A 47 34.61 -34.53 7.50
N GLN A 48 35.12 -34.62 6.26
CA GLN A 48 34.74 -33.71 5.18
C GLN A 48 33.25 -33.80 4.84
N LEU A 49 32.69 -35.01 4.71
CA LEU A 49 31.25 -35.19 4.50
C LEU A 49 30.41 -34.61 5.63
N SER A 50 30.85 -34.80 6.89
CA SER A 50 30.18 -34.22 8.05
C SER A 50 30.21 -32.69 8.04
N ALA A 51 31.33 -32.09 7.63
CA ALA A 51 31.47 -30.64 7.51
C ALA A 51 30.57 -30.05 6.41
N ILE A 52 30.47 -30.74 5.27
CA ILE A 52 29.55 -30.36 4.17
C ILE A 52 28.11 -30.42 4.65
N HIS A 53 27.73 -31.48 5.37
CA HIS A 53 26.38 -31.60 5.95
C HIS A 53 26.06 -30.45 6.93
N GLY A 54 26.98 -30.10 7.82
CA GLY A 54 26.82 -28.95 8.72
C GLY A 54 26.69 -27.62 7.99
N SER A 55 27.45 -27.46 6.89
CA SER A 55 27.36 -26.27 6.04
C SER A 55 26.01 -26.17 5.33
N LEU A 56 25.47 -27.30 4.85
CA LEU A 56 24.14 -27.37 4.23
C LEU A 56 23.05 -26.99 5.24
N PHE A 57 23.12 -27.50 6.46
CA PHE A 57 22.18 -27.17 7.54
C PHE A 57 22.21 -25.68 7.89
N THR A 58 23.40 -25.10 7.96
CA THR A 58 23.59 -23.66 8.22
C THR A 58 23.02 -22.81 7.09
N LEU A 59 23.24 -23.21 5.84
CA LEU A 59 22.67 -22.54 4.66
C LEU A 59 21.13 -22.62 4.69
N GLN A 60 20.56 -23.79 4.97
CA GLN A 60 19.12 -23.98 5.09
C GLN A 60 18.51 -23.05 6.15
N ASN A 61 19.11 -23.00 7.35
CA ASN A 61 18.64 -22.11 8.42
C ASN A 61 18.73 -20.63 8.03
N SER A 62 19.80 -20.25 7.33
CA SER A 62 19.99 -18.86 6.88
C SER A 62 18.93 -18.46 5.83
N ILE A 63 18.60 -19.37 4.91
CA ILE A 63 17.52 -19.18 3.93
C ILE A 63 16.17 -19.07 4.64
N GLN A 64 15.90 -19.93 5.61
CA GLN A 64 14.66 -19.93 6.39
C GLN A 64 14.49 -18.59 7.13
N GLN A 65 15.49 -18.16 7.90
CA GLN A 65 15.45 -16.89 8.63
C GLN A 65 15.26 -15.68 7.69
N SER A 66 15.91 -15.68 6.53
CA SER A 66 15.76 -14.62 5.54
C SER A 66 14.36 -14.59 4.94
N THR A 67 13.78 -15.76 4.68
CA THR A 67 12.41 -15.89 4.18
C THR A 67 11.39 -15.42 5.22
N ASP A 68 11.56 -15.80 6.48
CA ASP A 68 10.69 -15.37 7.58
C ASP A 68 10.76 -13.85 7.79
N SER A 69 11.96 -13.28 7.71
CA SER A 69 12.18 -11.82 7.77
C SER A 69 11.48 -11.10 6.61
N LEU A 70 11.61 -11.62 5.38
CA LEU A 70 10.92 -11.06 4.20
C LEU A 70 9.40 -11.13 4.36
N ASN A 71 8.87 -12.27 4.78
CA ASN A 71 7.43 -12.43 5.01
C ASN A 71 6.89 -11.45 6.05
N LYS A 72 7.64 -11.24 7.14
CA LYS A 72 7.29 -10.23 8.16
C LYS A 72 7.29 -8.82 7.59
N GLN A 73 8.29 -8.47 6.78
CA GLN A 73 8.36 -7.15 6.13
C GLN A 73 7.22 -6.93 5.14
N ILE A 74 6.86 -7.94 4.35
CA ILE A 74 5.72 -7.90 3.43
C ILE A 74 4.43 -7.66 4.21
N SER A 75 4.19 -8.40 5.29
CA SER A 75 3.00 -8.22 6.12
C SER A 75 2.90 -6.81 6.70
N LEU A 76 4.01 -6.22 7.15
CA LEU A 76 4.04 -4.85 7.65
C LEU A 76 3.79 -3.82 6.53
N LEU A 77 4.29 -4.10 5.32
CA LEU A 77 4.06 -3.24 4.17
C LEU A 77 2.59 -3.26 3.75
N ASP A 78 1.97 -4.43 3.71
CA ASP A 78 0.54 -4.60 3.38
C ASP A 78 -0.36 -3.84 4.35
N GLU A 79 -0.06 -3.92 5.66
CA GLU A 79 -0.78 -3.13 6.67
C GLU A 79 -0.64 -1.63 6.42
N ARG A 80 0.58 -1.14 6.15
CA ARG A 80 0.80 0.28 5.81
C ARG A 80 0.07 0.70 4.55
N VAL A 81 0.11 -0.13 3.50
CA VAL A 81 -0.61 0.14 2.25
C VAL A 81 -2.11 0.27 2.50
N LYS A 82 -2.67 -0.60 3.34
CA LYS A 82 -4.09 -0.51 3.72
C LYS A 82 -4.39 0.81 4.45
N ILE A 83 -3.58 1.17 5.45
CA ILE A 83 -3.74 2.43 6.19
C ILE A 83 -3.67 3.65 5.26
N GLU A 84 -2.71 3.68 4.33
CA GLU A 84 -2.57 4.80 3.40
C GLU A 84 -3.71 4.85 2.37
N LYS A 85 -4.24 3.70 1.93
CA LYS A 85 -5.45 3.66 1.11
C LYS A 85 -6.65 4.25 1.85
N ASP A 86 -6.88 3.82 3.09
CA ASP A 86 -7.99 4.33 3.92
C ASP A 86 -7.85 5.85 4.14
N LYS A 87 -6.64 6.35 4.40
CA LYS A 87 -6.38 7.79 4.50
C LYS A 87 -6.67 8.52 3.18
N ASN A 88 -6.24 7.97 2.05
CA ASN A 88 -6.45 8.58 0.75
C ASN A 88 -7.95 8.68 0.40
N GLU A 89 -8.72 7.62 0.66
CA GLU A 89 -10.18 7.62 0.48
C GLU A 89 -10.85 8.68 1.35
N ASN A 90 -10.44 8.79 2.61
CA ASN A 90 -10.95 9.82 3.53
C ASN A 90 -10.60 11.25 3.07
N LEU A 91 -9.39 11.46 2.56
CA LEU A 91 -8.99 12.75 2.01
C LEU A 91 -9.80 13.11 0.76
N HIS A 92 -9.98 12.17 -0.16
CA HIS A 92 -10.84 12.37 -1.33
C HIS A 92 -12.28 12.69 -0.93
N LYS A 93 -12.83 11.99 0.08
CA LYS A 93 -14.16 12.30 0.62
C LYS A 93 -14.23 13.71 1.17
N ARG A 94 -13.28 14.12 2.02
CA ARG A 94 -13.20 15.48 2.57
C ARG A 94 -13.10 16.56 1.48
N VAL A 95 -12.35 16.31 0.41
CA VAL A 95 -12.25 17.22 -0.73
C VAL A 95 -13.59 17.35 -1.46
N ARG A 96 -14.28 16.23 -1.72
CA ARG A 96 -15.61 16.24 -2.34
C ARG A 96 -16.63 16.99 -1.47
N ASP A 97 -16.65 16.71 -0.18
CA ASP A 97 -17.56 17.35 0.77
C ASP A 97 -17.33 18.87 0.82
N LYS A 98 -16.08 19.31 0.91
CA LYS A 98 -15.73 20.75 0.87
C LYS A 98 -16.09 21.40 -0.45
N LYS A 99 -15.87 20.73 -1.59
CA LYS A 99 -16.24 21.25 -2.91
C LYS A 99 -17.76 21.38 -3.04
N GLY A 100 -18.52 20.39 -2.59
CA GLY A 100 -19.97 20.43 -2.56
C GLY A 100 -20.51 21.57 -1.68
N ALA A 101 -19.96 21.73 -0.47
CA ALA A 101 -20.32 22.83 0.42
C ALA A 101 -20.00 24.21 -0.17
N ALA A 102 -18.84 24.35 -0.83
CA ALA A 102 -18.47 25.59 -1.51
C ALA A 102 -19.42 25.94 -2.67
N LEU A 103 -19.78 24.95 -3.50
CA LEU A 103 -20.73 25.13 -4.59
C LEU A 103 -22.12 25.51 -4.08
N GLY A 104 -22.62 24.81 -3.05
CA GLY A 104 -23.91 25.14 -2.44
C GLY A 104 -23.94 26.53 -1.79
N SER A 105 -22.82 26.96 -1.19
CA SER A 105 -22.70 28.32 -0.64
C SER A 105 -22.75 29.39 -1.73
N ILE A 106 -22.09 29.17 -2.88
CA ILE A 106 -22.15 30.08 -4.03
C ILE A 106 -23.58 30.17 -4.57
N GLU A 107 -24.25 29.03 -4.74
CA GLU A 107 -25.63 28.98 -5.21
C GLU A 107 -26.56 29.76 -4.28
N MET A 108 -26.44 29.56 -2.96
CA MET A 108 -27.24 30.26 -1.96
C MET A 108 -27.04 31.78 -1.98
N ILE A 109 -25.82 32.25 -2.28
CA ILE A 109 -25.54 33.68 -2.43
C ILE A 109 -26.25 34.25 -3.67
N ILE A 110 -26.19 33.53 -4.79
CA ILE A 110 -26.85 33.93 -6.04
C ILE A 110 -28.37 33.97 -5.85
N GLU A 111 -28.96 32.89 -5.34
CA GLU A 111 -30.40 32.82 -5.05
C GLU A 111 -30.84 33.92 -4.08
N SER A 112 -30.03 34.24 -3.06
CA SER A 112 -30.32 35.32 -2.12
C SER A 112 -30.30 36.70 -2.79
N GLN A 113 -29.39 36.95 -3.73
CA GLN A 113 -29.33 38.21 -4.47
C GLN A 113 -30.53 38.34 -5.42
N GLU A 114 -30.83 37.29 -6.19
CA GLU A 114 -31.99 37.28 -7.09
C GLU A 114 -33.31 37.48 -6.33
N SER A 115 -33.46 36.80 -5.19
CA SER A 115 -34.64 36.95 -4.31
C SER A 115 -34.76 38.37 -3.76
N TYR A 116 -33.63 38.97 -3.34
CA TYR A 116 -33.59 40.35 -2.88
C TYR A 116 -34.00 41.33 -3.97
N ASP A 117 -33.42 41.22 -5.16
CA ASP A 117 -33.71 42.09 -6.31
C ASP A 117 -35.17 41.97 -6.74
N TYR A 118 -35.69 40.74 -6.80
CA TYR A 118 -37.10 40.50 -7.09
C TYR A 118 -38.03 41.15 -6.07
N GLN A 119 -37.72 41.00 -4.77
CA GLN A 119 -38.53 41.56 -3.70
C GLN A 119 -38.45 43.10 -3.68
N HIS A 120 -37.29 43.67 -3.97
CA HIS A 120 -37.12 45.11 -4.12
C HIS A 120 -37.95 45.65 -5.29
N LEU A 121 -37.85 45.03 -6.48
CA LEU A 121 -38.61 45.43 -7.65
C LEU A 121 -40.12 45.31 -7.44
N LYS A 122 -40.57 44.23 -6.79
CA LYS A 122 -41.98 44.05 -6.40
C LYS A 122 -42.45 45.17 -5.48
N ASN A 123 -41.66 45.52 -4.46
CA ASN A 123 -42.03 46.56 -3.50
C ASN A 123 -42.10 47.95 -4.16
N VAL A 124 -41.14 48.28 -5.03
CA VAL A 124 -41.17 49.54 -5.80
C VAL A 124 -42.37 49.59 -6.74
N THR A 125 -42.66 48.49 -7.43
CA THR A 125 -43.80 48.40 -8.35
C THR A 125 -45.13 48.56 -7.62
N LEU A 126 -45.29 47.94 -6.44
CA LEU A 126 -46.46 48.11 -5.60
C LEU A 126 -46.61 49.55 -5.13
N PHE A 127 -45.52 50.16 -4.64
CA PHE A 127 -45.54 51.55 -4.18
C PHE A 127 -45.94 52.54 -5.29
N VAL A 128 -45.36 52.39 -6.48
CA VAL A 128 -45.72 53.21 -7.64
C VAL A 128 -47.16 52.95 -8.07
N GLY A 129 -47.60 51.69 -8.06
CA GLY A 129 -48.98 51.30 -8.35
C GLY A 129 -49.99 51.97 -7.41
N ASP A 130 -49.71 51.98 -6.11
CA ASP A 130 -50.54 52.63 -5.09
C ASP A 130 -50.65 54.15 -5.34
N ILE A 131 -49.54 54.81 -5.67
CA ILE A 131 -49.54 56.25 -6.01
C ILE A 131 -50.41 56.53 -7.23
N ILE A 132 -50.26 55.75 -8.30
CA ILE A 132 -51.03 55.92 -9.54
C ILE A 132 -52.53 55.72 -9.26
N LEU A 133 -52.88 54.68 -8.49
CA LEU A 133 -54.26 54.35 -8.17
C LEU A 133 -54.92 55.45 -7.33
N LEU A 134 -54.21 55.98 -6.32
CA LEU A 134 -54.66 57.11 -5.52
C LEU A 134 -54.86 58.38 -6.39
N TYR A 135 -53.96 58.64 -7.34
CA TYR A 135 -54.10 59.76 -8.27
C TYR A 135 -55.35 59.61 -9.15
N PHE A 136 -55.61 58.42 -9.70
CA PHE A 136 -56.82 58.15 -10.48
C PHE A 136 -58.10 58.35 -9.67
N ILE A 137 -58.15 57.85 -8.43
CA ILE A 137 -59.29 58.06 -7.53
C ILE A 137 -59.50 59.56 -7.27
N TYR A 138 -58.44 60.30 -6.96
CA TYR A 138 -58.50 61.74 -6.74
C TYR A 138 -59.03 62.47 -7.97
N SER A 139 -58.49 62.16 -9.15
CA SER A 139 -58.90 62.75 -10.43
C SER A 139 -60.39 62.53 -10.71
N ILE A 140 -60.91 61.30 -10.56
CA ILE A 140 -62.33 60.99 -10.78
C ILE A 140 -63.22 61.69 -9.73
N ALA A 141 -62.82 61.69 -8.46
CA ALA A 141 -63.60 62.28 -7.38
C ALA A 141 -63.72 63.81 -7.50
N PHE A 142 -62.66 64.50 -7.94
CA PHE A 142 -62.67 65.94 -8.16
C PHE A 142 -63.18 66.37 -9.54
N ALA A 143 -63.08 65.53 -10.57
CA ALA A 143 -63.67 65.81 -11.88
C ALA A 143 -65.20 65.83 -11.86
N LYS A 144 -65.84 65.18 -10.88
CA LYS A 144 -67.31 65.21 -10.69
C LYS A 144 -67.83 66.46 -9.97
N LYS A 145 -66.95 67.36 -9.55
CA LYS A 145 -67.29 68.54 -8.72
C LYS A 145 -67.16 69.89 -9.47
N ASN A 146 -66.82 69.87 -10.75
CA ASN A 146 -66.93 70.98 -11.70
C ASN A 146 -67.93 70.60 -12.80
#